data_AF-A0A920L0U3-F1
#
_entry.id   AF-A0A920L0U3-F1
#
_cell.length_a   1.000
_cell.length_b   1.000
_cell.length_c   1.000
_cell.angle_alpha   90.00
_cell.angle_beta   90.00
_cell.angle_gamma   90.00
#
_symmetry.space_group_name_H-M   'P 1'
#
loop_
_entity.id
_entity.type
_entity.pdbx_description
1 polymer ?
#
loop_
_entity_poly.entity_id
_entity_poly.type
_entity_poly.pdbx_seq_one_letter_code
_entity_poly.pdbx_strand_id
1 'polypeptide(L)'
;MSTILFQCLKVKGSALEGDPLEVKGYQYDLACNGYELVSGAIRNHRPDIMFKAFEIAGYDESEVRNRFGGMVNAFQYGAPPHGGCAAGIDRIVMLLADQQNIREVIMFPMNQRAEDLMMEAPSEPLPDQLMELNLRVIPQE
;
A
#
# COMPACT_ATOMS: atom_id res chain seq x y z
N MET A 1 6.58 -2.60 6.16
CA MET A 1 7.12 -3.86 5.57
C MET A 1 6.72 -4.06 4.10
N SER A 2 5.51 -3.67 3.65
CA SER A 2 5.07 -3.94 2.26
C SER A 2 5.79 -3.11 1.17
N THR A 3 6.30 -1.93 1.49
CA THR A 3 6.80 -1.01 0.45
C THR A 3 8.12 -1.47 -0.18
N ILE A 4 9.03 -2.07 0.60
CA ILE A 4 10.37 -2.45 0.13
C ILE A 4 10.33 -3.60 -0.89
N LEU A 5 9.38 -4.52 -0.75
CA LEU A 5 9.30 -5.76 -1.54
C LEU A 5 9.10 -5.54 -3.05
N PHE A 6 8.50 -4.41 -3.43
CA PHE A 6 8.23 -4.07 -4.82
C PHE A 6 9.09 -2.89 -5.32
N GLN A 7 9.98 -2.38 -4.49
CA GLN A 7 10.84 -1.25 -4.83
C GLN A 7 12.09 -1.71 -5.57
N CYS A 8 12.57 -0.85 -6.48
CA CYS A 8 13.90 -0.99 -7.02
C CYS A 8 14.91 -0.68 -5.91
N LEU A 9 15.79 -1.63 -5.65
CA LEU A 9 16.83 -1.52 -4.64
C LEU A 9 18.10 -0.97 -5.28
N LYS A 10 18.76 -0.03 -4.61
CA LYS A 10 20.07 0.49 -4.96
C LYS A 10 21.12 -0.49 -4.43
N VAL A 11 21.23 -1.62 -5.10
CA VAL A 11 22.15 -2.70 -4.75
C VAL A 11 23.50 -2.47 -5.45
N LYS A 12 24.61 -2.50 -4.71
CA LYS A 12 25.95 -2.74 -5.28
C LYS A 12 26.22 -4.24 -5.17
N GLY A 13 26.18 -4.99 -6.28
CA GLY A 13 26.54 -6.41 -6.29
C GLY A 13 25.65 -7.29 -5.40
N SER A 14 26.25 -8.23 -4.66
CA SER A 14 25.60 -9.23 -3.79
C SER A 14 25.01 -8.68 -2.48
N ALA A 15 24.65 -7.40 -2.39
CA ALA A 15 24.22 -6.80 -1.11
C ALA A 15 22.91 -7.38 -0.54
N LEU A 16 22.15 -8.18 -1.31
CA LEU A 16 21.02 -8.97 -0.81
C LEU A 16 21.44 -10.26 -0.07
N GLU A 17 22.73 -10.58 -0.03
CA GLU A 17 23.34 -11.67 0.73
C GLU A 17 24.10 -11.15 1.98
N GLY A 18 24.23 -9.82 2.11
CA GLY A 18 24.90 -9.14 3.22
C GLY A 18 23.93 -8.61 4.28
N ASP A 19 24.33 -7.54 4.99
CA ASP A 19 23.47 -6.88 5.98
C ASP A 19 22.28 -6.18 5.29
N PRO A 20 21.03 -6.59 5.56
CA PRO A 20 19.84 -5.94 4.98
C PRO A 20 19.75 -4.44 5.29
N LEU A 21 20.37 -3.94 6.37
CA LEU A 21 20.33 -2.53 6.77
C LEU A 21 21.13 -1.62 5.82
N GLU A 22 22.07 -2.17 5.07
CA GLU A 22 22.86 -1.43 4.08
C GLU A 22 22.13 -1.30 2.72
N VAL A 23 21.04 -2.04 2.54
CA VAL A 23 20.24 -2.00 1.31
C VAL A 23 19.38 -0.74 1.28
N LYS A 24 19.65 0.13 0.30
CA LYS A 24 18.87 1.37 0.09
C LYS A 24 17.86 1.18 -1.03
N GLY A 25 16.67 1.78 -0.92
CA GLY A 25 15.67 1.84 -1.99
C GLY A 25 15.77 3.13 -2.81
N TYR A 26 15.33 3.09 -4.08
CA TYR A 26 15.06 4.29 -4.87
C TYR A 26 13.69 4.88 -4.50
N GLN A 27 13.55 5.31 -3.26
CA GLN A 27 12.33 5.90 -2.69
C GLN A 27 12.51 7.40 -2.45
N TYR A 28 11.41 8.14 -2.49
CA TYR A 28 11.39 9.58 -2.29
C TYR A 28 10.06 10.00 -1.69
N ASP A 29 10.12 10.92 -0.74
CA ASP A 29 8.96 11.53 -0.12
C ASP A 29 9.04 13.07 -0.28
N LEU A 30 7.89 13.71 -0.44
CA LEU A 30 7.74 15.17 -0.40
C LEU A 30 7.14 15.54 0.95
N ALA A 31 7.91 16.25 1.78
CA ALA A 31 7.42 16.82 3.02
C ALA A 31 7.19 18.34 2.90
N CYS A 32 6.15 18.84 3.56
CA CYS A 32 5.82 20.26 3.66
C CYS A 32 5.32 20.57 5.07
N ASN A 33 5.92 21.55 5.75
CA ASN A 33 5.51 21.99 7.09
C ASN A 33 5.38 20.84 8.12
N GLY A 34 6.24 19.82 8.03
CA GLY A 34 6.20 18.65 8.92
C GLY A 34 5.23 17.54 8.50
N TYR A 35 4.50 17.71 7.39
CA TYR A 35 3.60 16.72 6.83
C TYR A 35 4.19 16.05 5.59
N GLU A 36 4.06 14.73 5.50
CA GLU A 36 4.29 13.99 4.25
C GLU A 36 3.13 14.25 3.28
N LEU A 37 3.39 14.77 2.09
CA LEU A 37 2.36 15.06 1.07
C LEU A 37 2.35 14.03 -0.06
N VAL A 38 3.52 13.52 -0.42
CA VAL A 38 3.69 12.58 -1.52
C VAL A 38 4.72 11.54 -1.11
N SER A 39 4.47 10.28 -1.43
CA SER A 39 5.48 9.23 -1.34
C SER A 39 5.53 8.44 -2.64
N GLY A 40 6.73 8.08 -3.07
CA GLY A 40 6.95 7.38 -4.31
C GLY A 40 8.24 6.57 -4.33
N ALA A 41 8.34 5.73 -5.35
CA ALA A 41 9.54 4.95 -5.59
C ALA A 41 9.65 4.51 -7.04
N ILE A 42 10.88 4.20 -7.45
CA ILE A 42 11.12 3.37 -8.63
C ILE A 42 10.81 1.93 -8.26
N ARG A 43 10.10 1.21 -9.13
CA ARG A 43 9.63 -0.14 -8.89
C ARG A 43 10.59 -1.17 -9.43
N ASN A 44 10.63 -2.33 -8.79
CA ASN A 44 11.37 -3.46 -9.31
C ASN A 44 10.65 -4.02 -10.54
N HIS A 45 11.43 -4.35 -11.58
CA HIS A 45 10.95 -5.01 -12.80
C HIS A 45 11.70 -6.33 -13.06
N ARG A 46 12.55 -6.76 -12.11
CA ARG A 46 13.40 -7.95 -12.19
C ARG A 46 12.90 -9.05 -11.23
N PRO A 47 12.40 -10.18 -11.77
CA PRO A 47 11.86 -11.28 -10.95
C PRO A 47 12.85 -11.86 -9.94
N ASP A 48 14.12 -12.01 -10.32
CA ASP A 48 15.18 -12.56 -9.48
C ASP A 48 15.41 -11.72 -8.21
N ILE A 49 15.46 -10.40 -8.37
CA ILE A 49 15.60 -9.45 -7.26
C ILE A 49 14.35 -9.48 -6.36
N MET A 50 13.17 -9.58 -6.98
CA MET A 50 11.90 -9.63 -6.25
C MET A 50 11.82 -10.87 -5.37
N PHE A 51 12.07 -12.06 -5.92
CA PHE A 51 12.03 -13.30 -5.15
C PHE A 51 13.04 -13.28 -4.01
N LYS A 52 14.25 -12.75 -4.22
CA LYS A 52 15.24 -12.59 -3.16
C LYS A 52 14.75 -11.65 -2.04
N ALA A 53 14.12 -10.52 -2.39
CA ALA A 53 13.58 -9.60 -1.40
C ALA A 53 12.44 -10.23 -0.58
N PHE A 54 11.58 -11.03 -1.21
CA PHE A 54 10.53 -11.79 -0.53
C PHE A 54 11.09 -12.90 0.37
N GLU A 55 12.14 -13.61 -0.07
CA GLU A 55 12.85 -14.62 0.72
C GLU A 55 13.41 -14.02 2.02
N ILE A 56 14.04 -12.83 1.93
CA ILE A 56 14.55 -12.10 3.11
C ILE A 56 13.42 -11.73 4.07
N ALA A 57 12.22 -11.42 3.55
CA ALA A 57 11.04 -11.13 4.36
C ALA A 57 10.32 -12.39 4.88
N GLY A 58 10.83 -13.59 4.59
CA GLY A 58 10.32 -14.86 5.09
C GLY A 58 9.25 -15.52 4.21
N TYR A 59 9.12 -15.09 2.95
CA TYR A 59 8.19 -15.70 1.99
C TYR A 59 8.94 -16.59 1.01
N ASP A 60 8.51 -17.84 0.88
CA ASP A 60 9.05 -18.73 -0.16
C ASP A 60 8.48 -18.39 -1.54
N GLU A 61 9.14 -18.88 -2.59
CA GLU A 61 8.73 -18.62 -3.97
C GLU A 61 7.30 -19.12 -4.27
N SER A 62 6.89 -20.24 -3.69
CA SER A 62 5.57 -20.83 -3.92
C SER A 62 4.46 -19.93 -3.36
N GLU A 63 4.69 -19.34 -2.19
CA GLU A 63 3.78 -18.40 -1.54
C GLU A 63 3.69 -17.09 -2.33
N VAL A 64 4.82 -16.58 -2.83
CA VAL A 64 4.85 -15.38 -3.68
C VAL A 64 4.06 -15.62 -4.97
N ARG A 65 4.22 -16.78 -5.61
CA ARG A 65 3.45 -17.13 -6.82
C ARG A 65 1.97 -17.29 -6.53
N ASN A 66 1.60 -17.85 -5.37
CA ASN A 66 0.21 -18.02 -4.98
C ASN A 66 -0.48 -16.66 -4.72
N ARG A 67 0.18 -15.76 -3.98
CA ARG A 67 -0.37 -14.44 -3.62
C ARG A 67 -0.27 -13.42 -4.75
N PHE A 68 0.79 -13.46 -5.56
CA PHE A 68 1.14 -12.42 -6.53
C PHE A 68 1.38 -12.96 -7.96
N GLY A 69 0.82 -14.12 -8.30
CA GLY A 69 1.09 -14.81 -9.57
C GLY A 69 0.85 -13.96 -10.82
N GLY A 70 -0.20 -13.14 -10.84
CA GLY A 70 -0.46 -12.22 -11.95
C GLY A 70 0.68 -11.23 -12.19
N MET A 71 1.24 -10.67 -11.12
CA MET A 71 2.37 -9.74 -11.17
C MET A 71 3.67 -10.46 -11.55
N VAL A 72 3.94 -11.64 -10.97
CA VAL A 72 5.12 -12.47 -11.30
C VAL A 72 5.14 -12.77 -12.80
N ASN A 73 4.00 -13.17 -13.36
CA ASN A 73 3.88 -13.48 -14.78
C ASN A 73 4.11 -12.23 -15.64
N ALA A 74 3.55 -11.08 -15.26
CA ALA A 74 3.74 -9.83 -16.00
C ALA A 74 5.22 -9.44 -16.14
N PHE A 75 6.05 -9.68 -15.12
CA PHE A 75 7.48 -9.39 -15.19
C PHE A 75 8.24 -10.30 -16.16
N GLN A 76 7.79 -11.53 -16.38
CA GLN A 76 8.41 -12.47 -17.33
C GLN A 76 8.24 -12.04 -18.79
N TYR A 77 7.24 -11.21 -19.08
CA TYR A 77 6.99 -10.67 -20.43
C TYR A 77 7.68 -9.32 -20.68
N GLY A 78 8.66 -8.95 -19.85
CA GLY A 78 9.49 -7.76 -20.07
C GLY A 78 8.87 -6.47 -19.55
N ALA A 79 8.50 -6.45 -18.26
CA ALA A 79 8.05 -5.22 -17.61
C ALA A 79 9.15 -4.13 -17.71
N PRO A 80 8.83 -2.92 -18.21
CA PRO A 80 9.82 -1.86 -18.36
C PRO A 80 10.23 -1.29 -16.99
N PRO A 81 11.38 -0.59 -16.91
CA PRO A 81 11.68 0.26 -15.77
C PRO A 81 10.55 1.27 -15.56
N HIS A 82 9.95 1.26 -14.36
CA HIS A 82 8.80 2.09 -14.04
C HIS A 82 8.91 2.63 -12.61
N GLY A 83 8.18 3.70 -12.35
CA GLY A 83 8.15 4.36 -11.05
C GLY A 83 6.87 5.16 -10.93
N GLY A 84 6.57 5.59 -9.71
CA GLY A 84 5.40 6.41 -9.47
C GLY A 84 5.36 6.91 -8.04
N CYS A 85 4.36 7.74 -7.77
CA CYS A 85 4.10 8.29 -6.46
C CYS A 85 2.59 8.38 -6.21
N ALA A 86 2.22 8.50 -4.93
CA ALA A 86 0.87 8.77 -4.49
C ALA A 86 0.88 10.05 -3.66
N ALA A 87 -0.08 10.94 -3.93
CA ALA A 87 -0.24 12.20 -3.22
C ALA A 87 -1.44 12.13 -2.27
N GLY A 88 -1.26 12.55 -1.03
CA GLY A 88 -2.33 12.69 -0.05
C GLY A 88 -3.16 13.94 -0.32
N ILE A 89 -4.09 13.87 -1.27
CA ILE A 89 -4.89 15.01 -1.74
C ILE A 89 -5.60 15.72 -0.59
N ASP A 90 -6.25 14.99 0.32
CA ASP A 90 -6.98 15.59 1.46
C ASP A 90 -6.05 16.42 2.34
N ARG A 91 -4.82 15.96 2.53
CA ARG A 91 -3.81 16.68 3.32
C ARG A 91 -3.29 17.91 2.59
N ILE A 92 -3.12 17.83 1.27
CA ILE A 92 -2.74 18.99 0.44
C ILE A 92 -3.83 20.05 0.54
N VAL A 93 -5.10 19.68 0.37
CA VAL A 93 -6.23 20.62 0.46
C VAL A 93 -6.37 21.19 1.87
N MET A 94 -6.21 20.37 2.92
CA MET A 94 -6.20 20.82 4.32
C MET A 94 -5.17 21.92 4.56
N LEU A 95 -3.93 21.76 4.07
CA LEU A 95 -2.88 22.77 4.21
C LEU A 95 -3.17 24.02 3.38
N LEU A 96 -3.70 23.88 2.16
CA LEU A 96 -4.07 25.02 1.31
C LEU A 96 -5.24 25.83 1.89
N ALA A 97 -6.16 25.17 2.58
CA ALA A 97 -7.31 25.78 3.26
C ALA A 97 -6.99 26.27 4.69
N ASP A 98 -5.73 26.18 5.13
CA ASP A 98 -5.28 26.51 6.50
C ASP A 98 -6.12 25.84 7.59
N GLN A 99 -6.46 24.56 7.37
CA GLN A 99 -7.24 23.76 8.31
C GLN A 99 -6.34 22.84 9.13
N GLN A 100 -6.77 22.52 10.35
CA GLN A 100 -6.01 21.65 11.25
C GLN A 100 -6.38 20.16 11.13
N ASN A 101 -7.51 19.86 10.48
CA ASN A 101 -8.05 18.52 10.38
C ASN A 101 -8.56 18.26 8.96
N ILE A 102 -8.27 17.08 8.41
CA ILE A 102 -8.75 16.67 7.07
C ILE A 102 -10.28 16.61 6.99
N ARG A 103 -10.98 16.46 8.12
CA ARG A 103 -12.45 16.48 8.16
C ARG A 103 -13.04 17.80 7.69
N GLU A 104 -12.30 18.91 7.82
CA GLU A 104 -12.75 20.23 7.38
C GLU A 104 -12.73 20.39 5.84
N VAL A 105 -12.09 19.45 5.12
CA VAL A 105 -11.97 19.47 3.66
C VAL A 105 -12.61 18.25 2.99
N ILE A 106 -13.28 17.41 3.77
CA ILE A 106 -14.04 16.25 3.28
C ILE A 106 -15.53 16.56 3.48
N MET A 107 -16.33 16.40 2.44
CA MET A 107 -17.76 16.78 2.46
C MET A 107 -18.58 15.99 3.50
N PHE A 108 -18.34 14.68 3.61
CA PHE A 108 -19.01 13.78 4.57
C PHE A 108 -17.94 12.96 5.30
N PRO A 109 -17.29 13.52 6.33
CA PRO A 109 -16.19 12.86 7.01
C PRO A 109 -16.69 11.82 8.02
N MET A 110 -15.97 10.71 8.14
CA MET A 110 -16.21 9.74 9.21
C MET A 110 -15.54 10.15 10.53
N ASN A 111 -16.09 9.66 11.64
CA ASN A 111 -15.48 9.82 12.97
C ASN A 111 -14.26 8.88 13.16
N GLN A 112 -13.65 8.86 14.36
CA GLN A 112 -12.47 8.01 14.61
C GLN A 112 -12.79 6.50 14.67
N ARG A 113 -14.07 6.14 14.78
CA ARG A 113 -14.58 4.76 14.75
C ARG A 113 -14.99 4.32 13.34
N ALA A 114 -14.69 5.12 12.32
CA ALA A 114 -15.11 4.91 10.93
C ALA A 114 -16.64 4.91 10.75
N GLU A 115 -17.35 5.68 11.57
CA GLU A 115 -18.81 5.85 11.47
C GLU A 115 -19.15 7.17 10.76
N ASP A 116 -20.16 7.13 9.90
CA ASP A 116 -20.84 8.32 9.36
C ASP A 116 -22.13 8.54 10.16
N LEU A 117 -22.12 9.56 10.99
CA LEU A 117 -23.24 9.88 11.90
C LEU A 117 -24.45 10.48 11.17
N MET A 118 -24.25 11.06 9.98
CA MET A 118 -25.34 11.66 9.21
C MET A 118 -26.18 10.58 8.53
N MET A 119 -25.51 9.53 8.04
CA MET A 119 -26.15 8.41 7.35
C MET A 119 -26.42 7.20 8.25
N GLU A 120 -26.09 7.28 9.54
CA GLU A 120 -26.16 6.16 10.49
C GLU A 120 -25.42 4.90 9.98
N ALA A 121 -24.22 5.10 9.38
CA ALA A 121 -23.42 4.04 8.78
C ALA A 121 -22.18 3.69 9.63
N PRO A 122 -21.74 2.42 9.66
CA PRO A 122 -22.31 1.27 8.96
C PRO A 122 -23.63 0.78 9.59
N SER A 123 -24.51 0.22 8.76
CA SER A 123 -25.77 -0.39 9.17
C SER A 123 -25.72 -1.92 9.07
N GLU A 124 -26.57 -2.61 9.83
CA GLU A 124 -26.72 -4.07 9.71
C GLU A 124 -27.31 -4.45 8.32
N PRO A 125 -26.71 -5.44 7.61
CA PRO A 125 -27.23 -5.88 6.33
C PRO A 125 -28.52 -6.69 6.48
N LEU A 126 -29.36 -6.67 5.45
CA LEU A 126 -30.59 -7.48 5.41
C LEU A 126 -30.26 -8.96 5.22
N PRO A 127 -31.08 -9.89 5.77
CA PRO A 127 -30.86 -11.33 5.59
C PRO A 127 -30.76 -11.77 4.13
N ASP A 128 -31.58 -11.21 3.24
CA ASP A 128 -31.58 -11.53 1.82
C ASP A 128 -30.26 -11.12 1.13
N GLN A 129 -29.64 -10.00 1.53
CA GLN A 129 -28.36 -9.54 1.01
C GLN A 129 -27.21 -10.48 1.43
N LEU A 130 -27.25 -10.97 2.67
CA LEU A 130 -26.28 -11.95 3.16
C LEU A 130 -26.42 -13.28 2.41
N MET A 131 -27.67 -13.71 2.15
CA MET A 131 -27.94 -14.93 1.41
C MET A 131 -27.46 -14.83 -0.05
N GLU A 132 -27.72 -13.71 -0.73
CA GLU A 132 -27.25 -13.45 -2.09
C GLU A 132 -25.71 -13.55 -2.19
N LEU A 133 -25.00 -13.01 -1.20
CA LEU A 133 -23.54 -13.02 -1.14
C LEU A 133 -22.95 -14.32 -0.55
N ASN A 134 -23.79 -15.29 -0.14
CA ASN A 134 -23.39 -16.51 0.56
C ASN A 134 -22.55 -16.24 1.83
N LEU A 135 -22.91 -15.21 2.58
CA LEU A 135 -22.24 -14.79 3.81
C LEU A 135 -23.07 -15.14 5.04
N ARG A 136 -22.38 -15.35 6.17
CA ARG A 136 -22.97 -15.50 7.49
C ARG A 136 -22.19 -14.66 8.49
N VAL A 137 -22.89 -13.82 9.25
CA VAL A 137 -22.29 -13.02 10.32
C VAL A 137 -21.98 -13.93 11.51
N ILE A 138 -20.76 -13.81 12.03
CA ILE A 138 -20.34 -14.45 13.29
C ILE A 138 -20.37 -13.36 14.37
N PRO A 139 -21.06 -13.56 15.50
CA PRO A 139 -21.03 -12.60 16.60
C PRO A 139 -19.58 -12.31 17.03
N GLN A 140 -19.23 -11.04 17.21
CA GLN A 140 -17.98 -10.67 17.87
C GLN A 140 -18.12 -10.92 19.37
N GLU A 141 -17.18 -11.67 19.96
CA GLU A 141 -17.01 -11.78 21.42
C GLU A 141 -16.34 -10.53 21.99
#